data_AF-A0A2E7N003-F1
#
_entry.id   AF-A0A2E7N003-F1
#
_cell.length_a   1.000
_cell.length_b   1.000
_cell.length_c   1.000
_cell.angle_alpha   90.00
_cell.angle_beta   90.00
_cell.angle_gamma   90.00
#
_symmetry.space_group_name_H-M   'P 1'
#
loop_
_entity.id
_entity.type
_entity.pdbx_description
1 polymer ?
#
loop_
_entity_poly.entity_id
_entity_poly.type
_entity_poly.pdbx_seq_one_letter_code
_entity_poly.pdbx_strand_id
1 'polypeptide(L)' 'MSSSNWFLIMIGSIFMAVLAFVFGTTLFGYESEQQAREVGIFIGLWAPTFGMLGLRALVLEQQK' A
#
# COMPACT_ATOMS: atom_id res chain seq x y z
N MET A 1 -9.51 -17.20 -5.69
CA MET A 1 -9.88 -15.77 -5.78
C MET A 1 -9.72 -15.32 -7.22
N SER A 2 -10.70 -14.62 -7.79
CA SER A 2 -10.52 -13.95 -9.09
C SER A 2 -9.36 -12.95 -9.01
N SER A 3 -8.57 -12.81 -10.08
CA SER A 3 -7.45 -11.86 -10.18
C SER A 3 -7.89 -10.43 -9.80
N SER A 4 -9.11 -10.05 -10.20
CA SER A 4 -9.71 -8.75 -9.88
C SER A 4 -9.94 -8.53 -8.39
N ASN A 5 -10.36 -9.56 -7.63
CA ASN A 5 -10.55 -9.43 -6.18
C ASN A 5 -9.21 -9.26 -5.46
N TRP A 6 -8.17 -9.94 -5.90
CA TRP A 6 -6.84 -9.81 -5.31
C TRP A 6 -6.25 -8.41 -5.56
N PHE A 7 -6.43 -7.88 -6.77
CA PHE A 7 -5.99 -6.54 -7.11
C PHE A 7 -6.71 -5.46 -6.30
N LEU A 8 -8.04 -5.59 -6.13
CA LEU A 8 -8.82 -4.68 -5.28
C LEU A 8 -8.38 -4.70 -3.81
N ILE A 9 -8.08 -5.88 -3.26
CA ILE A 9 -7.55 -6.01 -1.90
C ILE A 9 -6.18 -5.34 -1.79
N MET A 10 -5.31 -5.51 -2.79
CA MET A 10 -3.99 -4.87 -2.82
C MET A 10 -4.11 -3.34 -2.82
N ILE A 11 -4.95 -2.79 -3.70
CA ILE A 11 -5.22 -1.34 -3.74
C ILE A 11 -5.78 -0.85 -2.40
N GLY A 12 -6.75 -1.56 -1.82
CA GLY A 12 -7.31 -1.21 -0.52
C GLY A 12 -6.25 -1.19 0.58
N SER A 13 -5.33 -2.15 0.58
CA SER A 13 -4.21 -2.24 1.53
C SER A 13 -3.26 -1.05 1.41
N ILE A 14 -2.89 -0.68 0.18
CA ILE A 14 -2.00 0.46 -0.08
C ILE A 14 -2.68 1.77 0.33
N PHE A 15 -3.96 1.93 -0.02
CA PHE A 15 -4.73 3.11 0.34
C PHE A 15 -4.83 3.29 1.86
N MET A 16 -5.13 2.21 2.60
CA MET A 16 -5.16 2.24 4.06
C MET A 16 -3.80 2.58 4.68
N ALA A 17 -2.71 2.07 4.10
CA ALA A 17 -1.37 2.40 4.58
C ALA A 17 -1.05 3.89 4.37
N VAL A 18 -1.41 4.46 3.21
CA VAL A 18 -1.25 5.89 2.94
C VAL A 18 -2.10 6.73 3.89
N LEU A 19 -3.34 6.32 4.19
CA LEU A 19 -4.17 7.00 5.17
C LEU A 19 -3.56 6.98 6.58
N ALA A 20 -2.98 5.86 7.00
CA ALA A 20 -2.29 5.74 8.28
C ALA A 20 -1.03 6.64 8.34
N PHE A 21 -0.33 6.82 7.21
CA PHE A 21 0.78 7.76 7.12
C PHE A 21 0.33 9.22 7.21
N VAL A 22 -0.65 9.62 6.40
CA VAL A 22 -1.10 11.02 6.27
C VAL A 22 -1.88 11.48 7.50
N PHE A 23 -2.79 10.63 8.00
CA PHE A 23 -3.66 10.94 9.13
C PHE A 23 -3.22 10.27 10.42
N GLY A 24 -1.98 9.76 10.48
CA GLY A 24 -1.46 9.01 11.63
C GLY A 24 -1.59 9.76 12.95
N THR A 25 -1.22 11.05 12.94
CA THR A 25 -1.27 11.93 14.12
C THR A 25 -2.68 12.42 14.46
N THR A 26 -3.63 12.39 13.52
CA THR A 26 -4.98 12.94 13.70
C THR A 26 -6.04 11.86 13.97
N LEU A 27 -5.93 10.70 13.31
CA LEU A 27 -6.91 9.61 13.36
C LEU A 27 -6.39 8.33 14.02
N PHE A 28 -5.08 8.09 14.00
CA PHE A 28 -4.47 6.85 14.53
C PHE A 28 -3.69 7.04 15.84
N GLY A 29 -3.72 8.24 16.41
CA GLY A 29 -3.17 8.51 17.74
C GLY A 29 -1.65 8.43 17.82
N TYR A 30 -0.92 8.71 16.73
CA TYR A 30 0.54 8.75 16.77
C TYR A 30 0.99 9.86 17.72
N GLU A 31 1.79 9.50 18.73
CA GLU A 31 2.24 10.42 19.79
C GLU A 31 3.30 11.40 19.29
N SER A 32 3.94 11.09 18.16
CA SER A 32 4.97 11.95 17.56
C SER A 32 5.00 11.84 16.04
N GLU A 33 5.51 12.90 15.40
CA GLU A 33 5.80 12.89 13.95
C GLU A 33 6.81 11.80 13.57
N GLN A 34 7.61 11.32 14.52
CA GLN A 34 8.59 10.27 14.30
C GLN A 34 7.93 8.92 14.01
N GLN A 35 6.82 8.58 14.68
CA GLN A 35 6.02 7.39 14.37
C GLN A 35 5.39 7.47 12.98
N ALA A 36 4.87 8.66 12.58
CA ALA A 36 4.37 8.87 11.23
C ALA A 36 5.48 8.66 10.18
N ARG A 37 6.69 9.15 10.48
CA ARG A 37 7.86 9.00 9.60
C ARG A 37 8.28 7.54 9.42
N GLU A 38 8.28 6.75 10.49
CA GLU A 38 8.61 5.31 10.44
C GLU A 38 7.62 4.54 9.57
N VAL A 39 6.32 4.83 9.71
CA VAL A 39 5.27 4.26 8.86
C VAL A 39 5.46 4.66 7.40
N GLY A 40 5.79 5.93 7.15
CA GLY A 40 6.09 6.44 5.81
C GLY A 40 7.29 5.76 5.16
N ILE A 41 8.37 5.53 5.92
CA ILE A 41 9.54 4.78 5.45
C ILE A 41 9.16 3.35 5.11
N PHE A 42 8.37 2.69 5.96
CA PHE A 42 7.92 1.33 5.72
C PHE A 42 7.11 1.25 4.42
N ILE A 43 6.13 2.14 4.23
CA ILE A 43 5.33 2.20 3.00
C ILE A 43 6.21 2.47 1.77
N GLY A 44 7.14 3.42 1.88
CA GLY A 44 8.08 3.76 0.82
C GLY A 44 8.99 2.59 0.42
N LEU A 45 9.48 1.81 1.38
CA LEU A 45 10.30 0.61 1.13
C LEU A 45 9.52 -0.49 0.40
N TRP A 46 8.22 -0.60 0.64
CA TRP A 46 7.36 -1.59 -0.01
C TRP A 46 6.82 -1.12 -1.38
N ALA A 47 6.88 0.18 -1.69
CA ALA A 47 6.35 0.72 -2.95
C ALA A 47 6.95 0.06 -4.22
N PRO A 48 8.27 -0.21 -4.33
CA PRO A 48 8.84 -0.92 -5.48
C PRO A 48 8.29 -2.34 -5.62
N THR A 49 8.10 -3.05 -4.51
CA THR A 49 7.54 -4.41 -4.49
C THR A 49 6.09 -4.40 -4.97
N PHE A 50 5.28 -3.46 -4.50
CA PHE A 50 3.89 -3.31 -4.97
C PHE A 50 3.82 -2.97 -6.46
N GLY A 51 4.67 -2.07 -6.95
CA GLY A 51 4.77 -1.75 -8.37
C GLY A 51 5.12 -2.97 -9.22
N MET A 52 6.08 -3.79 -8.78
CA MET A 52 6.51 -4.98 -9.51
C MET A 52 5.45 -6.09 -9.51
N LEU A 53 4.72 -6.26 -8.40
CA LEU A 53 3.57 -7.16 -8.32
C LEU A 53 2.42 -6.70 -9.23
N GLY A 54 2.16 -5.39 -9.29
CA GLY A 54 1.17 -4.80 -10.19
C GLY A 54 1.53 -5.00 -11.67
N LEU A 55 2.79 -4.75 -12.04
CA LEU A 55 3.29 -5.01 -13.40
C LEU A 55 3.17 -6.49 -13.78
N ARG A 56 3.56 -7.40 -12.86
CA ARG A 56 3.40 -8.85 -13.08
C ARG A 56 1.95 -9.24 -13.29
N ALA A 57 1.03 -8.67 -12.50
CA ALA A 57 -0.40 -8.94 -12.65
C ALA A 57 -0.92 -8.48 -14.02
N LEU A 58 -0.54 -7.29 -14.49
CA LEU A 58 -0.90 -6.76 -15.81
C LEU A 58 -0.39 -7.65 -16.94
N VAL A 59 0.86 -8.12 -16.87
CA VAL A 59 1.43 -9.02 -17.88
C VAL A 59 0.67 -10.34 -17.94
N LEU A 60 0.32 -10.92 -16.78
CA LEU A 60 -0.44 -12.16 -16.72
C LEU A 60 -1.88 -12.01 -17.23
N GLU A 61 -2.49 -10.84 -17.09
CA GLU A 61 -3.81 -10.55 -17.65
C GLU A 61 -3.77 -10.41 -19.17
N GLN A 62 -2.72 -9.80 -19.73
CA GLN A 62 -2.53 -9.66 -21.18
C GLN A 62 -2.21 -10.98 -21.89
N GLN A 63 -1.71 -11.98 -21.16
CA GLN A 63 -1.38 -13.31 -21.70
C GLN A 63 -2.57 -14.29 -21.70
N LYS A 64 -3.74 -13.86 -21.23
CA LYS A 64 -4.92 -14.69 -21.04
C LYS A 64 -5.99 -14.38 -22.08
#